data_AF-A0A5P8N852-F1
#
_entry.id   AF-A0A5P8N852-F1
#
_cell.length_a   1.000
_cell.length_b   1.000
_cell.length_c   1.000
_cell.angle_alpha   90.00
_cell.angle_beta   90.00
_cell.angle_gamma   90.00
#
_symmetry.space_group_name_H-M   'P 1'
#
loop_
_entity.id
_entity.type
_entity.pdbx_description
1 polymer ?
#
loop_
_entity_poly.entity_id
_entity_poly.type
_entity_poly.pdbx_seq_one_letter_code
_entity_poly.pdbx_strand_id
1 'polypeptide(L)' 'PQPAAWVELYQDGQLRSIKEMDRKQDVAEFSLAGIKKEDSGTYQCRYQGLEPAGTSQKSDPVE' A
#
# COMPACT_ATOMS: atom_id res chain seq x y z
N PRO A 1 5.75 -16.16 9.32
CA PRO A 1 6.84 -15.47 8.57
C PRO A 1 7.24 -14.22 9.36
N GLN A 2 8.49 -13.76 9.27
CA GLN A 2 8.87 -12.49 9.94
C GLN A 2 8.49 -11.32 9.04
N PRO A 3 7.78 -10.30 9.55
CA PRO A 3 7.43 -9.13 8.76
C PRO A 3 8.69 -8.35 8.37
N ALA A 4 8.74 -7.96 7.11
CA ALA A 4 9.83 -7.18 6.53
C ALA A 4 9.43 -5.71 6.33
N ALA A 5 8.14 -5.48 6.11
CA ALA A 5 7.61 -4.17 5.80
C ALA A 5 6.10 -4.08 5.90
N TRP A 6 5.64 -2.85 5.75
CA TRP A 6 4.25 -2.48 5.55
C TRP A 6 4.10 -1.82 4.19
N VAL A 7 3.02 -2.14 3.49
CA VAL A 7 2.60 -1.39 2.30
C VAL A 7 1.36 -0.59 2.66
N GLU A 8 1.42 0.71 2.43
CA GLU A 8 0.34 1.65 2.64
C GLU A 8 -0.30 1.98 1.30
N LEU A 9 -1.61 1.84 1.20
CA LEU A 9 -2.41 2.28 0.07
C LEU A 9 -3.08 3.61 0.42
N TYR A 10 -2.89 4.60 -0.45
CA TYR A 10 -3.53 5.90 -0.38
C TYR A 10 -4.56 6.02 -1.50
N GLN A 11 -5.68 6.68 -1.21
CA GLN A 11 -6.66 7.15 -2.18
C GLN A 11 -6.83 8.66 -1.98
N ASP A 12 -6.65 9.44 -3.05
CA ASP A 12 -6.72 10.92 -3.05
C ASP A 12 -5.86 11.56 -1.93
N GLY A 13 -4.71 10.95 -1.67
CA GLY A 13 -3.77 11.38 -0.62
C GLY A 13 -4.14 10.93 0.80
N GLN A 14 -5.30 10.31 1.01
CA GLN A 14 -5.72 9.79 2.31
C GLN A 14 -5.34 8.31 2.46
N LEU A 15 -4.83 7.94 3.63
CA LEU A 15 -4.49 6.55 3.93
C LEU A 15 -5.77 5.72 3.94
N ARG A 16 -5.81 4.71 3.08
CA ARG A 16 -6.97 3.83 2.88
C ARG A 16 -6.79 2.48 3.53
N SER A 17 -5.62 1.87 3.39
CA SER A 17 -5.36 0.52 3.90
C SER A 17 -3.86 0.29 4.11
N ILE A 18 -3.52 -0.62 5.01
CA ILE A 18 -2.16 -1.05 5.27
C ILE A 18 -2.11 -2.57 5.22
N LYS A 19 -1.06 -3.12 4.64
CA LYS A 19 -0.82 -4.57 4.59
C LYS A 19 0.58 -4.90 5.06
N GLU A 20 0.68 -5.91 5.93
CA GLU A 20 1.97 -6.48 6.33
C GLU A 20 2.52 -7.34 5.19
N MET A 21 3.84 -7.28 5.02
CA MET A 21 4.56 -7.99 3.99
C MET A 21 5.78 -8.66 4.60
N ASP A 22 5.90 -9.97 4.37
CA ASP A 22 7.07 -10.73 4.82
C ASP A 22 8.18 -10.71 3.77
N ARG A 23 9.39 -11.12 4.16
CA ARG A 23 10.60 -11.07 3.31
C ARG A 23 10.50 -11.89 2.02
N LYS A 24 9.51 -12.78 1.88
CA LYS A 24 9.35 -13.63 0.69
C LYS A 24 8.37 -13.07 -0.32
N GLN A 25 7.65 -12.02 0.05
CA GLN A 25 6.67 -11.37 -0.81
C GLN A 25 7.32 -10.13 -1.44
N ASP A 26 7.14 -9.96 -2.74
CA ASP A 26 7.55 -8.76 -3.48
C ASP A 26 6.36 -7.89 -3.92
N VAL A 27 5.13 -8.39 -3.71
CA VAL A 27 3.88 -7.67 -4.00
C VAL A 27 2.91 -7.72 -2.82
N ALA A 28 2.21 -6.61 -2.57
CA ALA A 28 1.06 -6.55 -1.67
C ALA A 28 -0.22 -6.33 -2.47
N GLU A 29 -1.17 -7.26 -2.35
CA GLU A 29 -2.49 -7.17 -2.98
C GLU A 29 -3.50 -6.51 -2.04
N PHE A 30 -4.24 -5.53 -2.56
CA PHE A 30 -5.35 -4.86 -1.87
C PHE A 30 -6.64 -5.13 -2.65
N SER A 31 -7.60 -5.79 -2.02
CA SER A 31 -8.89 -6.07 -2.65
C SER A 31 -9.91 -4.99 -2.28
N LEU A 32 -10.50 -4.35 -3.29
CA LEU A 32 -11.62 -3.43 -3.13
C LEU A 32 -12.93 -4.19 -3.37
N ALA A 33 -13.59 -4.63 -2.30
CA ALA A 33 -14.84 -5.37 -2.41
C ALA A 33 -16.05 -4.43 -2.54
N GLY A 34 -16.95 -4.75 -3.47
CA GLY A 34 -18.21 -4.02 -3.63
C GLY A 34 -18.03 -2.57 -4.07
N ILE A 35 -17.24 -2.34 -5.12
CA ILE A 35 -16.88 -1.02 -5.65
C ILE A 35 -18.09 -0.07 -5.74
N LYS A 36 -17.92 1.12 -5.16
CA LYS A 36 -18.87 2.23 -5.13
C LYS A 36 -18.26 3.47 -5.78
N LYS A 37 -19.09 4.50 -5.97
CA LYS A 37 -18.64 5.82 -6.45
C LYS A 37 -17.56 6.44 -5.55
N GLU A 38 -17.57 6.11 -4.27
CA GLU A 38 -16.60 6.56 -3.26
C GLU A 38 -15.20 5.97 -3.49
N ASP A 39 -15.09 4.89 -4.29
CA ASP A 39 -13.82 4.26 -4.67
C ASP A 39 -13.23 4.85 -5.95
N SER A 40 -13.86 5.87 -6.53
CA SER A 40 -13.23 6.66 -7.59
C SER A 40 -12.18 7.57 -6.98
N GLY A 41 -11.10 7.82 -7.71
CA GLY A 41 -10.03 8.71 -7.27
C GLY A 41 -8.66 8.16 -7.62
N THR A 42 -7.64 8.85 -7.17
CA THR A 42 -6.25 8.51 -7.47
C THR A 42 -5.64 7.65 -6.37
N TYR A 43 -5.13 6.48 -6.74
CA TYR A 43 -4.44 5.57 -5.84
C TYR A 43 -2.92 5.70 -5.96
N GLN A 44 -2.26 5.62 -4.81
CA GLN A 44 -0.80 5.56 -4.72
C GLN A 44 -0.42 4.61 -3.59
N CYS A 45 0.68 3.88 -3.75
CA CYS A 45 1.23 3.04 -2.70
C CYS A 45 2.53 3.60 -2.14
N ARG A 46 2.87 3.21 -0.91
CA ARG A 46 4.14 3.52 -0.26
C ARG A 46 4.62 2.33 0.55
N TYR A 47 5.92 2.05 0.49
CA TYR A 47 6.54 0.98 1.23
C TYR A 47 7.21 1.54 2.50
N GLN A 48 7.01 0.86 3.63
CA GLN A 48 7.68 1.15 4.88
C GLN A 48 8.43 -0.10 5.33
N GLY A 49 9.73 -0.13 5.06
CA GLY A 49 10.64 -1.17 5.50
C GLY A 49 10.84 -1.14 7.01
N LEU A 50 10.87 -2.32 7.62
CA LEU A 50 11.24 -2.50 9.03
C LEU A 50 12.74 -2.73 9.19
N GLU A 51 13.34 -3.48 8.26
CA GLU A 51 14.78 -3.76 8.24
C GLU A 51 15.33 -3.86 6.80
N PRO A 52 16.11 -2.87 6.33
CA PRO A 52 16.42 -1.61 7.01
C PRO A 52 15.16 -0.76 7.20
N ALA A 53 15.10 -0.05 8.33
CA ALA A 53 14.01 0.88 8.60
C ALA A 53 14.04 2.03 7.61
N GLY A 54 12.91 2.32 6.97
CA GLY A 54 12.81 3.42 6.03
C GLY A 54 11.49 3.44 5.28
N THR A 55 11.16 4.60 4.70
CA THR A 55 9.95 4.78 3.91
C THR A 55 10.33 5.17 2.49
N SER A 56 9.74 4.49 1.51
CA SER A 56 9.92 4.85 0.10
C SER A 56 9.17 6.14 -0.24
N GLN A 57 9.45 6.69 -1.42
CA GLN A 57 8.54 7.65 -2.04
C GLN A 57 7.22 6.96 -2.41
N LYS A 58 6.16 7.75 -2.58
CA LYS A 58 4.89 7.24 -3.12
C LYS A 58 5.09 6.83 -4.58
N SER A 59 4.36 5.80 -5.01
CA SER A 59 4.30 5.39 -6.40
C SER A 59 3.73 6.48 -7.29
N ASP A 60 3.89 6.27 -8.59
CA ASP A 60 3.10 6.99 -9.58
C ASP A 60 1.59 6.78 -9.30
N PRO A 61 0.77 7.83 -9.49
CA PRO A 61 -0.67 7.77 -9.32
C PRO A 61 -1.37 6.89 -10.37
N VAL A 62 -2.44 6.21 -9.98
CA VAL A 62 -3.34 5.46 -10.87
C VAL A 62 -4.80 5.79 -10.57
N GLU A 63 -5.63 5.91 -11.61
CA GLU A 63 -7.08 6.22 -11.53
C GLU A 63 -7.93 5.05 -12.07
#